data_AF-A0A938DNS7-F1
#
_entry.id   AF-A0A938DNS7-F1
#
_cell.length_a   1.000
_cell.length_b   1.000
_cell.length_c   1.000
_cell.angle_alpha   90.00
_cell.angle_beta   90.00
_cell.angle_gamma   90.00
#
_symmetry.space_group_name_H-M   'P 1'
#
loop_
_entity.id
_entity.type
_entity.pdbx_description
1 polymer ?
#
loop_
_entity_poly.entity_id
_entity_poly.type
_entity_poly.pdbx_seq_one_letter_code
_entity_poly.pdbx_strand_id
1 'polypeptide(L)' 'MGQLILVRHGQTDANAAGLLLGRTDPPLNDAGRAQAAAVAARVA' A
#
# COMPACT_ATOMS: atom_id res chain seq x y z
N MET A 1 -9.78 24.97 9.40
CA MET A 1 -8.86 23.90 9.87
C MET A 1 -8.92 22.75 8.89
N GLY A 2 -7.79 22.22 8.45
CA GLY A 2 -7.72 21.12 7.48
C GLY A 2 -7.19 19.83 8.11
N GLN A 3 -7.53 18.70 7.51
CA GLN A 3 -7.04 17.37 7.90
C GLN A 3 -6.07 16.86 6.83
N LEU A 4 -4.93 16.30 7.25
CA LEU A 4 -3.99 15.59 6.38
C LEU A 4 -3.94 14.12 6.80
N ILE A 5 -4.13 13.22 5.83
CA ILE A 5 -4.08 11.77 6.04
C ILE A 5 -2.94 11.20 5.20
N LEU A 6 -2.02 10.47 5.83
CA LEU A 6 -0.90 9.81 5.17
C LEU A 6 -1.14 8.30 5.17
N VAL A 7 -1.00 7.67 4.01
CA VAL A 7 -1.22 6.24 3.81
C VAL A 7 0.00 5.64 3.12
N ARG A 8 0.55 4.55 3.68
CA ARG A 8 1.58 3.75 3.01
C ARG A 8 0.93 2.87 1.94
N HIS A 9 1.60 2.67 0.81
CA HIS A 9 1.16 1.73 -0.23
C HIS A 9 0.96 0.30 0.34
N GLY A 10 0.13 -0.49 -0.35
CA GLY A 10 -0.14 -1.87 0.03
C GLY A 10 1.04 -2.84 -0.19
N GLN A 11 0.85 -4.09 0.22
CA GLN A 11 1.83 -5.16 0.07
C GLN A 11 2.20 -5.43 -1.40
N THR A 12 3.48 -5.75 -1.63
CA THR A 12 4.05 -6.24 -2.88
C THR A 12 4.83 -7.52 -2.56
N ASP A 13 5.12 -8.36 -3.55
CA ASP A 13 5.82 -9.62 -3.25
C ASP A 13 7.23 -9.39 -2.68
N ALA A 14 7.90 -8.32 -3.11
CA ALA A 14 9.21 -7.93 -2.58
C ALA A 14 9.16 -7.59 -1.09
N ASN A 15 8.21 -6.76 -0.65
CA ASN A 15 8.13 -6.38 0.76
C ASN A 15 7.63 -7.53 1.65
N ALA A 16 6.82 -8.44 1.11
CA ALA A 16 6.43 -9.68 1.78
C ALA A 16 7.64 -10.60 1.99
N ALA A 17 8.57 -10.62 1.03
CA ALA A 17 9.82 -11.36 1.12
C ALA A 17 10.94 -10.63 1.91
N GLY A 18 10.67 -9.44 2.47
CA GLY A 18 11.67 -8.64 3.18
C GLY A 18 12.76 -8.04 2.28
N LEU A 19 12.51 -7.96 0.97
CA LEU A 19 13.45 -7.42 0.00
C LEU A 19 13.31 -5.90 -0.13
N LEU A 20 14.44 -5.22 -0.30
CA LEU A 20 14.45 -3.79 -0.60
C LEU A 20 14.04 -3.57 -2.06
N LEU A 21 12.99 -2.78 -2.25
CA LEU A 21 12.46 -2.48 -3.58
C LEU A 21 13.27 -1.42 -4.36
N GLY A 22 13.83 -0.45 -3.64
CA GLY A 22 14.52 0.69 -4.23
C GLY A 22 13.60 1.55 -5.09
N ARG A 23 13.97 1.78 -6.35
CA ARG A 23 13.24 2.63 -7.32
C ARG A 23 12.43 1.83 -8.34
N THR A 24 12.21 0.54 -8.09
CA THR A 24 11.41 -0.30 -8.98
C THR A 24 9.91 -0.08 -8.73
N ASP A 25 9.08 -0.43 -9.71
CA ASP A 25 7.63 -0.20 -9.69
C ASP A 25 6.85 -1.52 -9.82
N PRO A 26 6.86 -2.38 -8.79
CA PRO A 26 6.10 -3.62 -8.80
C PRO A 26 4.62 -3.33 -8.54
N PRO A 27 3.72 -4.19 -9.06
CA PRO A 27 2.31 -4.11 -8.71
C PRO A 27 2.08 -4.49 -7.24
N LEU A 28 0.93 -4.06 -6.71
CA LEU A 28 0.39 -4.62 -5.47
C LEU A 28 -0.01 -6.09 -5.69
N ASN A 29 0.32 -6.94 -4.73
CA ASN A 29 -0.19 -8.30 -4.71
C ASN A 29 -1.64 -8.34 -4.20
N ASP A 30 -2.24 -9.53 -4.14
CA ASP A 30 -3.65 -9.70 -3.78
C ASP A 30 -3.96 -9.12 -2.39
N ALA A 31 -3.07 -9.34 -1.42
CA ALA A 31 -3.17 -8.76 -0.09
C ALA A 31 -3.05 -7.22 -0.14
N GLY A 32 -2.13 -6.68 -0.94
CA GLY A 32 -1.98 -5.25 -1.15
C GLY A 32 -3.21 -4.58 -1.75
N ARG A 33 -3.88 -5.24 -2.71
CA ARG A 33 -5.13 -4.74 -3.30
C ARG A 33 -6.27 -4.75 -2.29
N ALA A 34 -6.37 -5.81 -1.48
CA ALA A 34 -7.35 -5.87 -0.38
C ALA A 34 -7.11 -4.78 0.68
N GLN A 35 -5.83 -4.52 1.03
CA GLN A 35 -5.46 -3.42 1.93
C GLN A 35 -5.87 -2.06 1.38
N ALA A 36 -5.62 -1.80 0.09
CA ALA A 36 -6.03 -0.55 -0.56
C ALA A 36 -7.55 -0.35 -0.51
N ALA A 37 -8.34 -1.40 -0.78
CA ALA A 37 -9.79 -1.36 -0.68
C ALA A 37 -10.27 -1.09 0.77
N ALA A 38 -9.63 -1.71 1.76
CA ALA A 38 -9.97 -1.50 3.17
C ALA A 38 -9.68 -0.07 3.64
N VAL A 39 -8.56 0.53 3.20
CA VAL A 39 -8.25 1.92 3.51
C VAL A 39 -9.22 2.88 2.81
N ALA A 40 -9.55 2.64 1.53
CA ALA A 40 -10.50 3.46 0.79
C ALA A 40 -11.85 3.58 1.53
N ALA A 41 -12.34 2.49 2.14
CA ALA A 41 -13.56 2.50 2.94
C ALA A 41 -13.47 3.31 4.26
N ARG A 42 -12.26 3.73 4.68
CA ARG A 42 -12.03 4.47 5.94
C ARG A 42 -11.71 5.95 5.74
N VAL A 43 -11.25 6.32 4.55
CA VAL A 43 -10.82 7.69 4.22
C VAL A 43 -11.75 8.39 3.21
N ALA A 44 -12.77 7.68 2.71
CA ALA A 44 -13.84 8.23 1.86
C ALA A 44 -14.92 8.93 2.69
#